data_AF-A0A6B0T036-F1
#
_entry.id   AF-A0A6B0T036-F1
#
_cell.length_a   1.000
_cell.length_b   1.000
_cell.length_c   1.000
_cell.angle_alpha   90.00
_cell.angle_beta   90.00
_cell.angle_gamma   90.00
#
_symmetry.space_group_name_H-M   'P 1'
#
loop_
_entity.id
_entity.type
_entity.pdbx_description
1 polymer ?
#
loop_
_entity_poly.entity_id
_entity_poly.type
_entity_poly.pdbx_seq_one_letter_code
_entity_poly.pdbx_strand_id
1 'polypeptide(L)'
;MAEFNLHARLDSEAVSDPMEVYGRYTDTDGVEVAETDDIDDDSDPDVLTPTQFLEIEGVETFADIYTDLADDPAVVNLSLRGPTAERFPIPVQHHALQQIGDPTLYEFHALDGQITLVIAESELELNQVHNQVPPGSLG
;
A
#
# COMPACT_ATOMS: atom_id res chain seq x y z
N MET A 1 6.02 13.80 -7.85
CA MET A 1 5.50 13.60 -6.49
C MET A 1 4.14 13.01 -6.72
N ALA A 2 3.85 11.91 -6.03
CA ALA A 2 2.64 11.14 -6.21
C ALA A 2 1.80 11.23 -4.94
N GLU A 3 0.48 11.19 -5.07
CA GLU A 3 -0.38 11.17 -3.89
C GLU A 3 -0.10 9.92 -3.04
N PHE A 4 0.05 8.75 -3.70
CA PHE A 4 0.34 7.48 -3.05
C PHE A 4 1.44 6.70 -3.77
N ASN A 5 2.14 5.86 -3.00
CA ASN A 5 3.05 4.84 -3.53
C ASN A 5 2.58 3.46 -3.12
N LEU A 6 2.71 2.49 -4.02
CA LEU A 6 2.40 1.09 -3.76
C LEU A 6 3.50 0.19 -4.31
N HIS A 7 4.10 -0.60 -3.43
CA HIS A 7 5.18 -1.52 -3.76
C HIS A 7 4.81 -2.93 -3.31
N ALA A 8 4.91 -3.89 -4.22
CA ALA A 8 4.60 -5.28 -3.99
C ALA A 8 5.88 -6.11 -3.82
N ARG A 9 5.92 -6.91 -2.76
CA ARG A 9 6.83 -8.05 -2.64
C ARG A 9 6.17 -9.24 -3.29
N LEU A 10 6.86 -9.88 -4.22
CA LEU A 10 6.29 -10.89 -5.10
C LEU A 10 6.82 -12.29 -4.76
N ASP A 11 6.02 -13.31 -5.02
CA ASP A 11 6.46 -14.70 -4.97
C ASP A 11 7.30 -15.00 -6.22
N SER A 12 8.58 -15.29 -6.02
CA SER A 12 9.55 -15.54 -7.09
C SER A 12 9.32 -16.85 -7.84
N GLU A 13 8.58 -17.81 -7.26
CA GLU A 13 8.14 -19.02 -7.96
C GLU A 13 6.94 -18.74 -8.87
N ALA A 14 6.11 -17.74 -8.51
CA ALA A 14 4.92 -17.35 -9.26
C ALA A 14 5.22 -16.36 -10.39
N VAL A 15 6.10 -15.38 -10.15
CA VAL A 15 6.41 -14.28 -11.08
C VAL A 15 7.92 -14.07 -11.17
N SER A 16 8.42 -14.07 -12.42
CA SER A 16 9.84 -13.78 -12.70
C SER A 16 10.09 -12.34 -13.16
N ASP A 17 9.07 -11.67 -13.70
CA ASP A 17 9.16 -10.28 -14.15
C ASP A 17 8.09 -9.44 -13.43
N PRO A 18 8.49 -8.49 -12.56
CA PRO A 18 7.56 -7.60 -11.85
C PRO A 18 6.61 -6.83 -12.77
N MET A 19 7.00 -6.59 -14.02
CA MET A 19 6.15 -5.91 -15.00
C MET A 19 4.94 -6.74 -15.44
N GLU A 20 4.92 -8.06 -15.21
CA GLU A 20 3.73 -8.90 -15.39
C GLU A 20 2.62 -8.55 -14.38
N VAL A 21 2.99 -7.97 -13.24
CA VAL A 21 2.09 -7.49 -12.20
C VAL A 21 1.81 -6.00 -12.42
N TYR A 22 2.83 -5.16 -12.42
CA TYR A 22 2.64 -3.70 -12.50
C TYR A 22 2.16 -3.20 -13.86
N GLY A 23 2.54 -3.88 -14.95
CA GLY A 23 2.15 -3.51 -16.31
C GLY A 23 0.64 -3.58 -16.56
N ARG A 24 -0.13 -4.21 -15.67
CA ARG A 24 -1.60 -4.26 -15.74
C ARG A 24 -2.25 -2.89 -15.49
N TYR A 25 -1.53 -1.99 -14.81
CA TYR A 25 -2.06 -0.69 -14.37
C TYR A 25 -1.48 0.49 -15.14
N THR A 26 -0.53 0.30 -16.06
CA THR A 26 0.12 1.40 -16.79
C THR A 26 -0.80 2.15 -17.75
N ASP A 27 -1.93 1.54 -18.12
CA ASP A 27 -2.96 2.18 -18.94
C ASP A 27 -4.02 2.91 -18.10
N THR A 28 -3.93 2.84 -16.76
CA THR A 28 -4.84 3.51 -15.83
C THR A 28 -4.46 4.99 -15.67
N ASP A 29 -5.45 5.87 -15.74
CA ASP A 29 -5.23 7.32 -15.56
C ASP A 29 -4.71 7.60 -14.14
N GLY A 30 -3.66 8.42 -14.05
CA GLY A 30 -3.03 8.76 -12.77
C GLY A 30 -2.14 7.67 -12.18
N VAL A 31 -1.74 6.66 -12.96
CA VAL A 31 -0.82 5.60 -12.52
C VAL A 31 0.46 5.61 -13.35
N GLU A 32 1.60 5.64 -12.68
CA GLU A 32 2.92 5.53 -13.32
C GLU A 32 3.77 4.47 -12.61
N VAL A 33 4.62 3.76 -13.37
CA VAL A 33 5.62 2.85 -12.79
C VAL A 33 6.91 3.62 -12.63
N ALA A 34 7.40 3.70 -11.41
CA ALA A 34 8.67 4.32 -11.06
C ALA A 34 9.63 3.27 -10.48
N GLU A 35 10.90 3.65 -10.32
CA GLU A 35 11.95 2.76 -9.83
C GLU A 35 12.71 3.43 -8.68
N THR A 36 13.08 2.64 -7.67
CA THR A 36 13.94 3.09 -6.57
C THR A 36 14.89 1.98 -6.14
N ASP A 37 16.11 2.39 -5.77
CA ASP A 37 17.13 1.51 -5.18
C ASP A 37 17.04 1.47 -3.64
N ASP A 38 16.20 2.32 -3.03
CA ASP A 38 16.02 2.44 -1.58
C ASP A 38 14.97 1.43 -1.08
N ILE A 39 15.19 0.14 -1.35
CA ILE A 39 14.31 -0.94 -0.93
C ILE A 39 15.11 -1.97 -0.13
N ASP A 40 14.64 -2.26 1.08
CA ASP A 40 15.22 -3.33 1.89
C ASP A 40 14.95 -4.68 1.24
N ASP A 41 16.02 -5.40 0.91
CA ASP A 41 15.95 -6.79 0.48
C ASP A 41 15.19 -7.65 1.50
N ASP A 42 14.41 -8.61 1.01
CA ASP A 42 13.83 -9.63 1.87
C ASP A 42 14.89 -10.69 2.19
N SER A 43 14.81 -11.26 3.39
CA SER A 43 15.70 -12.35 3.80
C SER A 43 15.26 -13.70 3.22
N ASP A 44 14.01 -13.79 2.75
CA ASP A 44 13.46 -14.97 2.12
C ASP A 44 13.87 -15.04 0.64
N PRO A 45 14.61 -16.09 0.21
CA PRO A 45 15.02 -16.24 -1.19
C PRO A 45 13.85 -16.47 -2.15
N ASP A 46 12.69 -16.87 -1.65
CA ASP A 46 11.50 -17.11 -2.45
C ASP A 46 10.68 -15.81 -2.66
N VAL A 47 11.09 -14.69 -2.04
CA VAL A 47 10.48 -13.38 -2.19
C VAL A 47 11.31 -12.51 -3.13
N LEU A 48 10.69 -12.07 -4.22
CA LEU A 48 11.23 -11.08 -5.13
C LEU A 48 10.85 -9.67 -4.63
N THR A 49 11.87 -8.85 -4.38
CA THR A 49 11.72 -7.44 -4.00
C THR A 49 12.08 -6.55 -5.20
N PRO A 50 11.13 -6.22 -6.08
CA PRO A 50 11.41 -5.44 -7.29
C PRO A 50 11.85 -4.01 -6.95
N THR A 51 12.65 -3.37 -7.81
CA THR A 51 12.94 -1.93 -7.68
C THR A 51 11.75 -1.08 -8.13
N GLN A 52 10.85 -1.65 -8.91
CA GLN A 52 9.66 -0.99 -9.44
C GLN A 52 8.57 -0.85 -8.38
N PHE A 53 7.90 0.31 -8.36
CA PHE A 53 6.70 0.59 -7.58
C PHE A 53 5.70 1.40 -8.41
N LEU A 54 4.45 1.45 -7.97
CA LEU A 54 3.41 2.28 -8.56
C LEU A 54 3.35 3.64 -7.85
N GLU A 55 3.41 4.70 -8.63
CA GLU A 55 2.97 6.05 -8.26
C GLU A 55 1.51 6.19 -8.67
N ILE A 56 0.65 6.58 -7.73
CA ILE A 56 -0.80 6.58 -7.92
C ILE A 56 -1.40 7.91 -7.44
N GLU A 57 -2.17 8.53 -8.32
CA GLU A 57 -2.99 9.71 -8.03
C GLU A 57 -4.43 9.31 -7.72
N GLY A 58 -4.97 9.83 -6.63
CA GLY A 58 -6.37 9.65 -6.25
C GLY A 58 -6.61 8.40 -5.42
N VAL A 59 -7.34 8.58 -4.31
CA VAL A 59 -7.67 7.52 -3.36
C VAL A 59 -8.50 6.38 -3.96
N GLU A 60 -9.41 6.67 -4.89
CA GLU A 60 -10.26 5.65 -5.52
C GLU A 60 -9.41 4.69 -6.36
N THR A 61 -8.54 5.23 -7.22
CA THR A 61 -7.59 4.45 -8.03
C THR A 61 -6.65 3.63 -7.14
N PHE A 62 -6.12 4.24 -6.08
CA PHE A 62 -5.27 3.55 -5.12
C PHE A 62 -5.99 2.39 -4.44
N ALA A 63 -7.22 2.60 -3.96
CA ALA A 63 -8.03 1.60 -3.29
C ALA A 63 -8.32 0.39 -4.19
N ASP A 64 -8.67 0.64 -5.45
CA ASP A 64 -8.94 -0.40 -6.43
C ASP A 64 -7.69 -1.26 -6.70
N ILE A 65 -6.54 -0.62 -6.96
CA ILE A 65 -5.28 -1.32 -7.26
C ILE A 65 -4.76 -2.05 -6.02
N TYR A 66 -4.82 -1.43 -4.84
CA TYR A 66 -4.44 -2.07 -3.58
C TYR A 66 -5.25 -3.35 -3.35
N THR A 67 -6.56 -3.30 -3.55
CA THR A 67 -7.44 -4.46 -3.34
C THR A 67 -7.13 -5.57 -4.34
N ASP A 68 -6.98 -5.22 -5.63
CA ASP A 68 -6.63 -6.18 -6.68
C ASP A 68 -5.29 -6.87 -6.41
N LEU A 69 -4.27 -6.11 -6.00
CA LEU A 69 -2.95 -6.66 -5.65
C LEU A 69 -2.97 -7.46 -4.35
N ALA A 70 -3.76 -7.06 -3.35
CA ALA A 70 -3.86 -7.79 -2.09
C ALA A 70 -4.50 -9.18 -2.26
N ASP A 71 -5.37 -9.34 -3.28
CA ASP A 71 -5.98 -10.61 -3.66
C ASP A 71 -5.15 -11.40 -4.70
N ASP A 72 -4.08 -10.82 -5.26
CA ASP A 72 -3.24 -11.50 -6.24
C ASP A 72 -2.35 -12.56 -5.57
N PRO A 73 -2.44 -13.85 -5.97
CA PRO A 73 -1.66 -14.92 -5.36
C PRO A 73 -0.14 -14.78 -5.57
N ALA A 74 0.31 -13.97 -6.51
CA ALA A 74 1.73 -13.68 -6.71
C ALA A 74 2.26 -12.60 -5.76
N VAL A 75 1.39 -11.91 -5.01
CA VAL A 75 1.78 -10.86 -4.08
C VAL A 75 1.88 -11.45 -2.67
N VAL A 76 3.07 -11.38 -2.08
CA VAL A 76 3.35 -11.84 -0.71
C VAL A 76 3.00 -10.75 0.29
N ASN A 77 3.34 -9.50 -0.02
CA ASN A 77 3.07 -8.35 0.84
C ASN A 77 3.04 -7.04 0.04
N LEU A 78 2.32 -6.05 0.56
CA LEU A 78 2.26 -4.70 0.01
C LEU A 78 2.85 -3.68 0.99
N SER A 79 3.78 -2.89 0.51
CA SER A 79 4.25 -1.67 1.16
C SER A 79 3.53 -0.46 0.57
N LEU A 80 2.91 0.32 1.44
CA LEU A 80 2.16 1.54 1.10
C LEU A 80 2.98 2.81 1.31
N ARG A 81 4.28 2.64 1.54
CA ARG A 81 5.23 3.73 1.71
C ARG A 81 6.14 3.75 0.51
N GLY A 82 6.50 4.94 0.07
CA GLY A 82 7.47 5.11 -1.00
C GLY A 82 8.10 6.49 -1.00
N PRO A 83 9.16 6.67 -1.79
CA PRO A 83 10.02 7.85 -1.75
C PRO A 83 9.33 9.13 -2.23
N THR A 84 8.22 9.00 -2.96
CA THR A 84 7.51 10.11 -3.59
C THR A 84 6.10 10.33 -3.04
N ALA A 85 5.70 9.53 -2.03
CA ALA A 85 4.37 9.55 -1.45
C ALA A 85 4.13 10.83 -0.64
N GLU A 86 3.05 11.53 -0.95
CA GLU A 86 2.60 12.68 -0.17
C GLU A 86 1.61 12.28 0.92
N ARG A 87 0.92 11.15 0.76
CA ARG A 87 -0.07 10.62 1.71
C ARG A 87 0.25 9.19 2.09
N PHE A 88 -0.18 8.80 3.29
CA PHE A 88 0.22 7.54 3.92
C PHE A 88 -1.02 6.73 4.30
N PRO A 89 -1.50 5.85 3.41
CA PRO A 89 -2.66 5.01 3.66
C PRO A 89 -2.27 3.82 4.56
N ILE A 90 -3.20 3.44 5.43
CA ILE A 90 -3.02 2.37 6.42
C ILE A 90 -4.29 1.53 6.40
N PRO A 91 -4.24 0.25 6.02
CA PRO A 91 -5.38 -0.64 6.10
C PRO A 91 -5.66 -0.94 7.56
N VAL A 92 -6.86 -0.62 8.03
CA VAL A 92 -7.30 -0.86 9.40
C VAL A 92 -8.58 -1.67 9.39
N GLN A 93 -8.60 -2.76 10.15
CA GLN A 93 -9.82 -3.54 10.33
C GLN A 93 -10.90 -2.68 11.01
N HIS A 94 -12.13 -2.76 10.52
CA HIS A 94 -13.26 -1.93 10.97
C HIS A 94 -13.46 -1.94 12.49
N HIS A 95 -13.28 -3.09 13.13
CA HIS A 95 -13.43 -3.23 14.57
C HIS A 95 -12.35 -2.48 15.38
N ALA A 96 -11.27 -2.04 14.74
CA ALA A 96 -10.18 -1.30 15.37
C ALA A 96 -10.22 0.21 15.07
N LEU A 97 -11.05 0.68 14.14
CA LEU A 97 -11.23 2.12 13.85
C LEU A 97 -11.63 2.92 15.09
N GLN A 98 -12.41 2.31 15.99
CA GLN A 98 -12.82 2.90 17.27
C GLN A 98 -11.67 3.18 18.26
N GLN A 99 -10.46 2.67 17.99
CA GLN A 99 -9.26 2.94 18.79
C GLN A 99 -8.58 4.25 18.38
N ILE A 100 -8.91 4.80 17.20
CA ILE A 100 -8.35 6.05 16.71
C ILE A 100 -8.93 7.19 17.53
N GLY A 101 -8.05 7.87 18.28
CA GLY A 101 -8.46 8.88 19.27
C GLY A 101 -8.97 10.18 18.65
N ASP A 102 -8.44 10.57 17.50
CA ASP A 102 -8.84 11.77 16.76
C ASP A 102 -9.06 11.44 15.28
N PRO A 103 -10.26 10.95 14.90
CA PRO A 103 -10.56 10.61 13.51
C PRO A 103 -10.53 11.84 12.59
N THR A 104 -10.63 13.07 13.10
CA THR A 104 -10.68 14.26 12.22
C THR A 104 -9.34 14.58 11.54
N LEU A 105 -8.26 13.96 11.99
CA LEU A 105 -6.93 14.07 11.40
C LEU A 105 -6.74 13.20 10.15
N TYR A 106 -7.69 12.32 9.84
CA TYR A 106 -7.51 11.31 8.79
C TYR A 106 -8.66 11.36 7.78
N GLU A 107 -8.33 11.03 6.54
CA GLU A 107 -9.34 10.62 5.56
C GLU A 107 -9.59 9.11 5.71
N PHE A 108 -10.84 8.68 5.53
CA PHE A 108 -11.23 7.27 5.61
C PHE A 108 -11.84 6.83 4.29
N HIS A 109 -11.31 5.76 3.73
CA HIS A 109 -11.83 5.14 2.52
C HIS A 109 -12.09 3.65 2.77
N ALA A 110 -13.37 3.25 2.77
CA ALA A 110 -13.73 1.85 2.97
C ALA A 110 -13.39 1.03 1.70
N LEU A 111 -12.59 -0.01 1.85
CA LEU A 111 -12.25 -0.92 0.75
C LEU A 111 -13.33 -1.98 0.56
N ASP A 112 -13.70 -2.62 1.67
CA ASP A 112 -14.66 -3.72 1.69
C ASP A 112 -15.51 -3.70 2.98
N GLY A 113 -16.11 -4.83 3.34
CA GLY A 113 -16.90 -4.95 4.56
C GLY A 113 -16.09 -5.01 5.86
N GLN A 114 -14.76 -5.15 5.79
CA GLN A 114 -13.91 -5.45 6.94
C GLN A 114 -12.71 -4.51 7.11
N ILE A 115 -12.25 -3.83 6.05
CA ILE A 115 -11.06 -3.01 6.00
C ILE A 115 -11.40 -1.60 5.50
N THR A 116 -10.86 -0.60 6.19
CA THR A 116 -10.86 0.81 5.77
C THR A 116 -9.43 1.29 5.68
N LEU A 117 -9.09 1.97 4.59
CA LEU A 117 -7.87 2.77 4.51
C LEU A 117 -8.03 4.02 5.38
N VAL A 118 -7.16 4.15 6.37
CA VAL A 118 -6.97 5.37 7.15
C VAL A 118 -5.79 6.12 6.54
N ILE A 119 -6.04 7.31 6.01
CA ILE A 119 -5.07 8.05 5.21
C ILE A 119 -4.57 9.23 6.03
N ALA A 120 -3.28 9.19 6.36
CA ALA A 120 -2.57 10.27 7.02
C ALA A 120 -1.94 11.21 5.99
N GLU A 121 -1.87 12.51 6.30
CA GLU A 121 -1.19 13.52 5.46
C GLU A 121 0.28 13.71 5.87
N SER A 122 0.72 13.04 6.94
CA SER A 122 2.10 13.11 7.41
C SER A 122 2.57 11.81 8.08
N GLU A 123 3.88 11.59 8.09
CA GLU A 123 4.49 10.47 8.82
C GLU A 123 4.21 10.53 10.34
N LEU A 124 4.02 11.71 10.90
CA LEU A 124 3.68 11.87 12.32
C LEU A 124 2.31 11.27 12.62
N GLU A 125 1.32 11.55 11.79
CA GLU A 125 -0.06 11.03 11.87
C GLU A 125 -0.09 9.53 11.59
N LEU A 126 0.65 9.06 10.59
CA LEU A 126 0.86 7.64 10.32
C LEU A 126 1.36 6.88 11.56
N ASN A 127 2.40 7.41 12.20
CA ASN A 127 2.95 6.83 13.42
C ASN A 127 1.96 6.89 14.59
N GLN A 128 1.06 7.87 14.65
CA GLN A 128 0.01 7.92 15.66
C GLN A 128 -0.98 6.77 15.48
N VAL A 129 -1.42 6.48 14.26
CA VAL A 129 -2.30 5.34 13.97
C VAL A 129 -1.64 4.03 14.38
N HIS A 130 -0.37 3.81 14.00
CA HIS A 130 0.38 2.60 14.41
C HIS A 130 0.51 2.42 15.92
N ASN A 131 0.52 3.51 16.69
CA ASN A 131 0.59 3.45 18.16
C ASN A 131 -0.79 3.25 18.81
N GLN A 132 -1.87 3.62 18.14
CA GLN A 132 -3.24 3.55 18.66
C GLN A 132 -3.94 2.24 18.28
N VAL A 133 -3.70 1.76 17.05
CA VAL A 133 -4.33 0.56 16.51
C VAL A 133 -3.48 -0.67 16.85
N PRO A 134 -4.10 -1.76 17.36
CA PRO A 134 -3.37 -3.00 17.62
C PRO A 134 -2.68 -3.54 16.36
N PRO A 135 -1.44 -4.05 16.44
CA PRO A 135 -0.71 -4.52 15.27
C PRO A 135 -1.44 -5.60 14.46
N GLY A 136 -2.18 -6.51 15.12
CA GLY A 136 -2.96 -7.54 14.43
C GLY A 136 -4.25 -7.04 13.77
N SER A 137 -4.54 -5.74 13.89
CA SER A 137 -5.68 -5.07 13.24
C SER A 137 -5.24 -4.13 12.12
N LEU A 138 -3.94 -4.04 11.86
CA LEU A 138 -3.34 -3.39 10.70
C LEU A 138 -3.17 -4.43 9.58
N GLY A 139 -3.39 -4.02 8.33
CA GLY A 139 -3.07 -4.81 7.14
C GLY A 139 -1.66 -4.54 6.62
#